data_AF-A0A2M4AEG5-F1
#
_entry.id   AF-A0A2M4AEG5-F1
#
_cell.length_a   1.000
_cell.length_b   1.000
_cell.length_c   1.000
_cell.angle_alpha   90.00
_cell.angle_beta   90.00
_cell.angle_gamma   90.00
#
_symmetry.space_group_name_H-M   'P 1'
#
loop_
_entity.id
_entity.type
_entity.pdbx_description
1 polymer ?
#
loop_
_entity_poly.entity_id
_entity_poly.type
_entity_poly.pdbx_seq_one_letter_code
_entity_poly.pdbx_strand_id
1 'polypeptide(L)'
;MAWTKWQFALALTMVVTGSINTLSTKWADNIESEGSDGQIRRFEHPFVQACAMFLGEFLCLLTFKGLYYHMRRKNNGAEDRHDLVRGNREFRPTVLFVPAMCDMLATSIMYVGLNMTYPSSFQLLRGSVIIFVGILSVAFLNRTLVKREWFGIGFIMLGLAVVGMSDVISNDDNGSQYTRNNVITGDLLIILAQIITAVQMVYEEYYVAGLDIPALQAVGWEGFFGFTVLGTLLLPMYFIKVMPPFNDNAHGVLEDLPDALAQIKNNYQLIMAITGTIVSIAFFNFAGISVTKEISATTRMVLDSVRTLVVWMVSLLLVWQKFHYLQLIGFAGLLFGMCLYNDILILQTYRRIKVALLLRIGRQPEGMREVIINRQADEPDR
;
A
#
# COMPACT_ATOMS: atom_id res chain seq x y z
N MET A 1 -15.67 -18.02 -6.15
CA MET A 1 -16.15 -16.66 -6.41
C MET A 1 -15.71 -16.29 -7.81
N ALA A 2 -16.61 -15.84 -8.67
CA ALA A 2 -16.21 -15.08 -9.85
C ALA A 2 -16.32 -13.61 -9.42
N TRP A 3 -15.20 -12.90 -9.30
CA TRP A 3 -15.23 -11.45 -9.10
C TRP A 3 -16.06 -10.81 -10.20
N THR A 4 -16.82 -9.76 -9.84
CA THR A 4 -17.48 -8.97 -10.89
C THR A 4 -16.42 -8.36 -11.80
N LYS A 5 -16.78 -8.07 -13.06
CA LYS A 5 -15.86 -7.39 -13.99
C LYS A 5 -15.32 -6.09 -13.40
N TRP A 6 -16.15 -5.40 -12.60
CA TRP A 6 -15.79 -4.18 -11.88
C TRP A 6 -14.75 -4.43 -10.77
N GLN A 7 -15.00 -5.40 -9.89
CA GLN A 7 -14.06 -5.78 -8.82
C GLN A 7 -12.70 -6.22 -9.38
N PHE A 8 -12.70 -6.98 -10.48
CA PHE A 8 -11.47 -7.37 -11.16
C PHE A 8 -10.74 -6.15 -11.78
N ALA A 9 -11.47 -5.23 -12.39
CA ALA A 9 -10.89 -3.99 -12.94
C ALA A 9 -10.26 -3.13 -11.84
N LEU A 10 -10.92 -3.00 -10.67
CA LEU A 10 -10.36 -2.29 -9.51
C LEU A 10 -9.08 -2.96 -9.00
N ALA A 11 -9.09 -4.28 -8.84
CA ALA A 11 -7.93 -5.04 -8.38
C ALA A 11 -6.74 -4.90 -9.35
N LEU A 12 -6.98 -5.00 -10.66
CA LEU A 12 -5.95 -4.81 -11.68
C LEU A 12 -5.42 -3.38 -11.67
N THR A 13 -6.31 -2.38 -11.55
CA THR A 13 -5.93 -0.97 -11.50
C THR A 13 -5.03 -0.72 -10.29
N MET A 14 -5.39 -1.22 -9.12
CA MET A 14 -4.58 -1.10 -7.90
C MET A 14 -3.18 -1.69 -8.08
N VAL A 15 -3.07 -2.91 -8.61
CA VAL A 15 -1.76 -3.57 -8.78
C VAL A 15 -0.90 -2.83 -9.82
N VAL A 16 -1.47 -2.47 -10.97
CA VAL A 16 -0.72 -1.81 -12.06
C VAL A 16 -0.28 -0.41 -11.65
N THR A 17 -1.21 0.43 -11.20
CA THR A 17 -0.91 1.82 -10.84
C THR A 17 -0.05 1.91 -9.59
N GLY A 18 -0.24 1.03 -8.61
CA GLY A 18 0.65 0.93 -7.46
C GLY A 18 2.07 0.48 -7.82
N SER A 19 2.22 -0.38 -8.85
CA SER A 19 3.54 -0.79 -9.35
C SER A 19 4.23 0.36 -10.06
N ILE A 20 3.51 1.09 -10.93
CA ILE A 20 3.99 2.30 -11.59
C ILE A 20 4.42 3.34 -10.56
N ASN A 21 3.64 3.55 -9.50
CA ASN A 21 3.96 4.49 -8.43
C ASN A 21 5.30 4.16 -7.78
N THR A 22 5.46 2.93 -7.28
CA THR A 22 6.70 2.50 -6.61
C THR A 22 7.90 2.59 -7.55
N LEU A 23 7.74 2.19 -8.81
CA LEU A 23 8.81 2.26 -9.81
C LEU A 23 9.16 3.71 -10.18
N SER A 24 8.17 4.61 -10.25
CA SER A 24 8.38 6.03 -10.56
C SER A 24 9.08 6.75 -9.41
N THR A 25 8.70 6.48 -8.16
CA THR A 25 9.39 6.99 -6.97
C THR A 25 10.83 6.50 -6.92
N LYS A 26 11.05 5.19 -7.10
CA LYS A 26 12.41 4.63 -7.15
C LYS A 26 13.22 5.18 -8.33
N TRP A 27 12.58 5.47 -9.45
CA TRP A 27 13.24 6.12 -10.58
C TRP A 27 13.66 7.54 -10.23
N ALA A 28 12.80 8.31 -9.55
CA ALA A 28 13.12 9.65 -9.06
C ALA A 28 14.34 9.62 -8.12
N ASP A 29 14.38 8.70 -7.15
CA ASP A 29 15.50 8.55 -6.19
C ASP A 29 16.86 8.29 -6.86
N ASN A 30 16.85 7.61 -8.02
CA ASN A 30 18.08 7.27 -8.75
C ASN A 30 18.51 8.35 -9.75
N ILE A 31 17.71 9.39 -9.97
CA ILE A 31 18.07 10.48 -10.87
C ILE A 31 18.99 11.45 -10.12
N GLU A 32 20.09 11.80 -10.78
CA GLU A 32 20.98 12.86 -10.34
C GLU A 32 20.59 14.18 -11.04
N SER A 33 20.54 15.26 -10.27
CA SER A 33 20.18 16.59 -10.76
C SER A 33 21.02 17.66 -10.08
N GLU A 34 21.13 18.81 -10.74
CA GLU A 34 21.82 19.98 -10.20
C GLU A 34 20.96 20.63 -9.12
N GLY A 35 21.48 20.65 -7.90
CA GLY A 35 20.88 21.30 -6.74
C GLY A 35 20.94 22.83 -6.80
N SER A 36 20.38 23.47 -5.79
CA SER A 36 20.36 24.92 -5.58
C SER A 36 21.75 25.56 -5.47
N ASP A 37 22.76 24.78 -5.10
CA ASP A 37 24.16 25.17 -4.97
C ASP A 37 25.01 24.84 -6.22
N GLY A 38 24.40 24.32 -7.28
CA GLY A 38 25.08 23.95 -8.52
C GLY A 38 25.83 22.62 -8.46
N GLN A 39 25.73 21.85 -7.36
CA GLN A 39 26.31 20.51 -7.29
C GLN A 39 25.32 19.45 -7.76
N ILE A 40 25.83 18.43 -8.45
CA ILE A 40 25.03 17.30 -8.90
C ILE A 40 24.91 16.31 -7.74
N ARG A 41 23.67 16.09 -7.29
CA ARG A 41 23.35 15.13 -6.22
C ARG A 41 22.16 14.26 -6.64
N ARG A 42 21.98 13.16 -5.93
CA ARG A 42 20.78 12.32 -6.07
C ARG A 42 19.58 13.02 -5.45
N PHE A 43 18.41 12.73 -6.01
CA PHE A 43 17.15 13.28 -5.52
C PHE A 43 16.70 12.56 -4.24
N GLU A 44 17.26 12.95 -3.10
CA GLU A 44 16.99 12.37 -1.77
C GLU A 44 16.05 13.27 -0.96
N HIS A 45 14.79 13.34 -1.41
CA HIS A 45 13.75 14.20 -0.83
C HIS A 45 12.46 13.43 -0.53
N PRO A 46 12.51 12.52 0.46
CA PRO A 46 11.41 11.60 0.78
C PRO A 46 10.12 12.32 1.23
N PHE A 47 10.24 13.41 1.99
CA PHE A 47 9.06 14.12 2.49
C PHE A 47 8.44 15.01 1.41
N VAL A 48 9.24 15.57 0.50
CA VAL A 48 8.73 16.24 -0.71
C VAL A 48 8.05 15.24 -1.64
N GLN A 49 8.61 14.04 -1.82
CA GLN A 49 7.95 12.98 -2.58
C GLN A 49 6.63 12.53 -1.94
N ALA A 50 6.59 12.36 -0.61
CA ALA A 50 5.35 12.06 0.11
C ALA A 50 4.33 13.20 -0.02
N CYS A 51 4.77 14.46 -0.03
CA CYS A 51 3.91 15.61 -0.30
C CYS A 51 3.33 15.57 -1.74
N ALA A 52 4.13 15.16 -2.73
CA ALA A 52 3.66 14.93 -4.09
C ALA A 52 2.65 13.76 -4.17
N MET A 53 2.83 12.71 -3.37
CA MET A 53 1.87 11.61 -3.25
C MET A 53 0.52 12.10 -2.71
N PHE A 54 0.51 12.86 -1.60
CA PHE A 54 -0.71 13.46 -1.05
C PHE A 54 -1.35 14.48 -2.00
N LEU A 55 -0.54 15.19 -2.80
CA LEU A 55 -1.06 16.06 -3.85
C LEU A 55 -1.86 15.25 -4.89
N GLY A 56 -1.36 14.09 -5.33
CA GLY A 56 -2.08 13.21 -6.24
C GLY A 56 -3.41 12.72 -5.67
N GLU A 57 -3.45 12.36 -4.38
CA GLU A 57 -4.69 12.03 -3.68
C GLU A 57 -5.65 13.22 -3.61
N PHE A 58 -5.15 14.42 -3.31
CA PHE A 58 -5.96 15.63 -3.28
C PHE A 58 -6.61 15.94 -4.64
N LEU A 59 -5.92 15.65 -5.76
CA LEU A 59 -6.49 15.79 -7.11
C LEU A 59 -7.70 14.87 -7.35
N CYS A 60 -7.84 13.77 -6.61
CA CYS A 60 -9.07 12.95 -6.63
C CYS A 60 -10.29 13.76 -6.17
N LEU A 61 -10.15 14.65 -5.19
CA LEU A 61 -11.24 15.52 -4.73
C LEU A 61 -11.69 16.49 -5.82
N LEU A 62 -10.74 17.04 -6.58
CA LEU A 62 -11.04 17.92 -7.71
C LEU A 62 -11.75 17.16 -8.83
N THR A 63 -11.28 15.95 -9.12
CA THR A 63 -11.90 15.05 -10.10
C THR A 63 -13.33 14.68 -9.68
N PHE A 64 -13.54 14.36 -8.40
CA PHE A 64 -14.86 14.09 -7.84
C PHE A 64 -15.80 15.29 -8.00
N LYS A 65 -15.37 16.48 -7.57
CA LYS A 65 -16.18 17.70 -7.69
C LYS A 65 -16.48 18.06 -9.16
N GLY A 66 -15.51 17.87 -10.05
CA GLY A 66 -15.68 18.08 -11.49
C GLY A 66 -16.71 17.13 -12.11
N LEU A 67 -16.60 15.83 -11.84
CA LEU A 67 -17.56 14.80 -12.28
C LEU A 67 -18.96 15.06 -11.69
N TYR A 68 -19.03 15.36 -10.39
CA TYR A 68 -20.26 15.68 -9.69
C TYR A 68 -20.97 16.88 -10.32
N TYR A 69 -20.26 18.00 -10.50
CA TYR A 69 -20.83 19.20 -11.12
C TYR A 69 -21.26 18.98 -12.57
N HIS A 70 -20.46 18.23 -13.34
CA HIS A 70 -20.80 17.89 -14.73
C HIS A 70 -22.08 17.04 -14.80
N MET A 71 -22.22 16.05 -13.92
CA MET A 71 -23.41 15.19 -13.85
C MET A 71 -24.64 15.95 -13.33
N ARG A 72 -24.46 16.86 -12.37
CA ARG A 72 -25.51 17.75 -11.87
C ARG A 72 -26.07 18.64 -12.95
N ARG A 73 -25.18 19.16 -13.79
CA ARG A 73 -25.56 20.00 -14.93
C ARG A 73 -26.37 19.22 -15.99
N LYS A 74 -26.23 17.90 -16.05
CA LYS A 74 -26.99 17.01 -16.95
C LYS A 74 -28.41 16.69 -16.42
N ASN A 75 -28.72 17.05 -15.17
CA ASN A 75 -30.05 17.02 -14.53
C ASN A 75 -30.88 15.72 -14.70
N ASN A 76 -30.21 14.56 -14.85
CA ASN A 76 -30.85 13.26 -15.09
C ASN A 76 -30.78 12.31 -13.88
N GLY A 77 -30.41 12.79 -12.69
CA GLY A 77 -30.13 11.92 -11.52
C GLY A 77 -29.03 10.89 -11.80
N ALA A 78 -28.05 11.25 -12.63
CA ALA A 78 -26.92 10.38 -12.98
C ALA A 78 -25.89 10.29 -11.84
N GLU A 79 -25.86 11.28 -10.95
CA GLU A 79 -24.97 11.33 -9.79
C GLU A 79 -25.12 10.12 -8.88
N ASP A 80 -26.34 9.62 -8.71
CA ASP A 80 -26.65 8.50 -7.79
C ASP A 80 -26.57 7.13 -8.47
N ARG A 81 -26.39 7.11 -9.80
CA ARG A 81 -26.27 5.89 -10.60
C ARG A 81 -24.83 5.55 -10.99
N HIS A 82 -23.90 6.50 -10.91
CA HIS A 82 -22.52 6.30 -11.32
C HIS A 82 -21.66 5.82 -10.15
N ASP A 83 -21.01 4.67 -10.29
CA ASP A 83 -20.26 4.00 -9.20
C ASP A 83 -19.15 4.86 -8.58
N LEU A 84 -18.64 5.86 -9.32
CA LEU A 84 -17.63 6.82 -8.84
C LEU A 84 -18.15 7.91 -7.90
N VAL A 85 -19.45 8.23 -7.98
CA VAL A 85 -20.08 9.38 -7.30
C VAL A 85 -21.21 8.93 -6.35
N ARG A 86 -21.58 7.66 -6.43
CA ARG A 86 -22.55 7.00 -5.57
C ARG A 86 -21.99 6.80 -4.17
N GLY A 87 -22.80 7.14 -3.16
CA GLY A 87 -22.49 6.99 -1.75
C GLY A 87 -23.02 8.14 -0.91
N ASN A 88 -22.87 8.04 0.40
CA ASN A 88 -23.25 9.09 1.33
C ASN A 88 -22.31 10.30 1.22
N ARG A 89 -22.88 11.45 0.87
CA ARG A 89 -22.13 12.71 0.69
C ARG A 89 -22.21 13.61 1.91
N GLU A 90 -23.12 13.33 2.84
CA GLU A 90 -23.34 14.09 4.07
C GLU A 90 -22.61 13.41 5.24
N PHE A 91 -21.28 13.52 5.24
CA PHE A 91 -20.46 13.07 6.36
C PHE A 91 -19.53 14.19 6.82
N ARG A 92 -19.09 14.13 8.08
CA ARG A 92 -18.13 15.09 8.62
C ARG A 92 -16.73 14.77 8.07
N PRO A 93 -16.09 15.65 7.28
CA PRO A 93 -14.78 15.36 6.68
C PRO A 93 -13.68 15.02 7.69
N THR A 94 -13.82 15.50 8.94
CA THR A 94 -12.89 15.24 10.04
C THR A 94 -12.72 13.76 10.38
N VAL A 95 -13.66 12.89 9.99
CA VAL A 95 -13.52 11.43 10.14
C VAL A 95 -12.31 10.92 9.36
N LEU A 96 -12.01 11.52 8.21
CA LEU A 96 -10.88 11.13 7.35
C LEU A 96 -9.54 11.77 7.76
N PHE A 97 -9.55 12.62 8.79
CA PHE A 97 -8.32 13.18 9.34
C PHE A 97 -7.49 12.11 10.06
N VAL A 98 -8.15 11.22 10.82
CA VAL A 98 -7.47 10.14 11.55
C VAL A 98 -6.70 9.19 10.63
N PRO A 99 -7.32 8.59 9.58
CA PRO A 99 -6.58 7.72 8.66
C PRO A 99 -5.46 8.47 7.92
N ALA A 100 -5.65 9.73 7.53
CA ALA A 100 -4.60 10.53 6.92
C ALA A 100 -3.38 10.73 7.84
N MET A 101 -3.61 10.96 9.13
CA MET A 101 -2.50 11.08 10.10
C MET A 101 -1.82 9.73 10.34
N CYS A 102 -2.59 8.64 10.41
CA CYS A 102 -2.03 7.30 10.52
C CYS A 102 -1.15 6.96 9.31
N ASP A 103 -1.61 7.25 8.09
CA ASP A 103 -0.84 7.01 6.85
C ASP A 103 0.46 7.83 6.83
N MET A 104 0.38 9.13 7.12
CA MET A 104 1.54 10.01 7.19
C MET A 104 2.56 9.53 8.25
N LEU A 105 2.10 9.18 9.45
CA LEU A 105 2.95 8.69 10.53
C LEU A 105 3.58 7.34 10.19
N ALA A 106 2.79 6.39 9.68
CA ALA A 106 3.28 5.08 9.29
C ALA A 106 4.34 5.18 8.18
N THR A 107 4.09 5.99 7.15
CA THR A 107 5.02 6.23 6.04
C THR A 107 6.31 6.88 6.53
N SER A 108 6.22 7.86 7.44
CA SER A 108 7.40 8.50 8.03
C SER A 108 8.26 7.53 8.83
N ILE A 109 7.63 6.71 9.68
CA ILE A 109 8.34 5.70 10.48
C ILE A 109 8.95 4.62 9.57
N MET A 110 8.23 4.21 8.51
CA MET A 110 8.74 3.28 7.51
C MET A 110 9.96 3.83 6.78
N TYR A 111 9.99 5.11 6.45
CA TYR A 111 11.13 5.74 5.80
C TYR A 111 12.36 5.72 6.71
N VAL A 112 12.21 6.09 7.99
CA VAL A 112 13.30 6.00 8.98
C VAL A 112 13.77 4.54 9.12
N GLY A 113 12.83 3.59 9.19
CA GLY A 113 13.15 2.16 9.25
C GLY A 113 13.95 1.67 8.04
N LEU A 114 13.57 2.08 6.83
CA LEU A 114 14.25 1.71 5.58
C LEU A 114 15.71 2.17 5.55
N ASN A 115 16.03 3.32 6.15
CA ASN A 115 17.41 3.81 6.24
C ASN A 115 18.27 3.07 7.29
N MET A 116 17.64 2.28 8.16
CA MET A 116 18.31 1.58 9.26
C MET A 116 18.41 0.06 9.06
N THR A 117 17.61 -0.52 8.16
CA THR A 117 17.60 -1.96 7.83
C THR A 117 17.77 -2.21 6.34
N TYR A 118 17.86 -3.48 5.95
CA TYR A 118 17.99 -3.87 4.56
C TYR A 118 16.65 -3.72 3.81
N PRO A 119 16.66 -3.27 2.53
CA PRO A 119 15.44 -3.15 1.72
C PRO A 119 14.62 -4.45 1.59
N SER A 120 15.30 -5.60 1.65
CA SER A 120 14.63 -6.91 1.62
C SER A 120 13.87 -7.21 2.90
N SER A 121 14.47 -6.89 4.05
CA SER A 121 13.85 -7.05 5.36
C SER A 121 12.65 -6.12 5.48
N PHE A 122 12.79 -4.88 5.02
CA PHE A 122 11.67 -3.93 4.88
C PHE A 122 10.50 -4.50 4.10
N GLN A 123 10.74 -5.07 2.91
CA GLN A 123 9.67 -5.63 2.07
C GLN A 123 8.95 -6.80 2.74
N LEU A 124 9.69 -7.66 3.46
CA LEU A 124 9.12 -8.83 4.15
C LEU A 124 8.37 -8.41 5.42
N LEU A 125 8.92 -7.48 6.21
CA LEU A 125 8.29 -6.95 7.41
C LEU A 125 7.00 -6.18 7.12
N ARG A 126 6.87 -5.54 5.94
CA ARG A 126 5.59 -4.99 5.48
C ARG A 126 4.49 -6.03 5.36
N GLY A 127 4.81 -7.29 5.10
CA GLY A 127 3.83 -8.39 5.08
C GLY A 127 3.17 -8.64 6.45
N SER A 128 3.78 -8.17 7.54
CA SER A 128 3.25 -8.34 8.91
C SER A 128 1.93 -7.60 9.15
N VAL A 129 1.62 -6.58 8.35
CA VAL A 129 0.39 -5.79 8.48
C VAL A 129 -0.86 -6.68 8.50
N ILE A 130 -0.86 -7.82 7.79
CA ILE A 130 -1.99 -8.77 7.71
C ILE A 130 -2.36 -9.35 9.07
N ILE A 131 -1.35 -9.60 9.92
CA ILE A 131 -1.57 -10.13 11.27
C ILE A 131 -2.37 -9.10 12.08
N PHE A 132 -1.94 -7.84 12.05
CA PHE A 132 -2.57 -6.77 12.80
C PHE A 132 -3.95 -6.42 12.25
N VAL A 133 -4.12 -6.35 10.92
CA VAL A 133 -5.45 -6.13 10.31
C VAL A 133 -6.39 -7.27 10.67
N GLY A 134 -5.98 -8.53 10.55
CA GLY A 134 -6.82 -9.67 10.91
C GLY A 134 -7.32 -9.60 12.36
N ILE A 135 -6.42 -9.31 13.31
CA ILE A 135 -6.78 -9.18 14.74
C ILE A 135 -7.67 -7.96 14.98
N LEU A 136 -7.35 -6.80 14.41
CA LEU A 136 -8.11 -5.57 14.59
C LEU A 136 -9.49 -5.65 13.91
N SER A 137 -9.63 -6.35 12.78
CA SER A 137 -10.92 -6.62 12.14
C SER A 137 -11.84 -7.48 13.02
N VAL A 138 -11.30 -8.44 13.79
CA VAL A 138 -12.10 -9.17 14.79
C VAL A 138 -12.60 -8.23 15.89
N ALA A 139 -11.71 -7.36 16.38
CA ALA A 139 -12.01 -6.47 17.49
C ALA A 139 -12.99 -5.33 17.14
N PHE A 140 -12.84 -4.70 15.97
CA PHE A 140 -13.58 -3.49 15.59
C PHE A 140 -14.70 -3.73 14.58
N LEU A 141 -14.57 -4.74 13.70
CA LEU A 141 -15.58 -5.06 12.68
C LEU A 141 -16.45 -6.26 13.08
N ASN A 142 -16.23 -6.85 14.25
CA ASN A 142 -16.91 -8.08 14.71
C ASN A 142 -16.80 -9.25 13.72
N ARG A 143 -15.68 -9.31 12.97
CA ARG A 143 -15.43 -10.39 12.02
C ARG A 143 -15.04 -11.67 12.75
N THR A 144 -15.48 -12.82 12.26
CA THR A 144 -15.05 -14.12 12.81
C THR A 144 -13.97 -14.73 11.91
N LEU A 145 -12.75 -14.87 12.44
CA LEU A 145 -11.65 -15.52 11.70
C LEU A 145 -11.85 -17.05 11.68
N VAL A 146 -11.89 -17.62 10.49
CA VAL A 146 -11.96 -19.06 10.26
C VAL A 146 -10.62 -19.69 10.65
N LYS A 147 -10.61 -20.97 11.06
CA LYS A 147 -9.39 -21.73 11.42
C LYS A 147 -8.25 -21.64 10.38
N ARG A 148 -8.60 -21.39 9.12
CA ARG A 148 -7.65 -21.25 8.01
C ARG A 148 -6.92 -19.92 8.01
N GLU A 149 -7.61 -18.84 8.30
CA GLU A 149 -7.03 -17.50 8.45
C GLU A 149 -6.03 -17.50 9.60
N TRP A 150 -6.36 -18.16 10.71
CA TRP A 150 -5.42 -18.42 11.81
C TRP A 150 -4.17 -19.20 11.39
N PHE A 151 -4.31 -20.22 10.53
CA PHE A 151 -3.15 -20.94 10.00
C PHE A 151 -2.29 -20.05 9.08
N GLY A 152 -2.92 -19.19 8.27
CA GLY A 152 -2.23 -18.19 7.44
C GLY A 152 -1.43 -17.20 8.28
N ILE A 153 -2.04 -16.64 9.32
CA ILE A 153 -1.38 -15.77 10.31
C ILE A 153 -0.18 -16.49 10.95
N GLY A 154 -0.35 -17.75 11.37
CA GLY A 154 0.73 -18.55 11.94
C GLY A 154 1.92 -18.73 10.98
N PHE A 155 1.65 -18.95 9.69
CA PHE A 155 2.71 -19.07 8.68
C PHE A 155 3.44 -17.75 8.43
N ILE A 156 2.71 -16.62 8.41
CA ILE A 156 3.30 -15.29 8.28
C ILE A 156 4.18 -14.97 9.50
N MET A 157 3.73 -15.27 10.71
CA MET A 157 4.52 -15.12 11.94
C MET A 157 5.83 -15.92 11.90
N LEU A 158 5.79 -17.16 11.40
CA LEU A 158 6.99 -17.97 11.19
C LEU A 158 7.94 -17.32 10.19
N GLY A 159 7.42 -16.83 9.06
CA GLY A 159 8.21 -16.14 8.05
C GLY A 159 8.90 -14.88 8.59
N LEU A 160 8.19 -14.06 9.36
CA LEU A 160 8.75 -12.86 10.00
C LEU A 160 9.83 -13.20 11.04
N ALA A 161 9.62 -14.26 11.84
CA ALA A 161 10.61 -14.71 12.81
C ALA A 161 11.91 -15.19 12.14
N VAL A 162 11.81 -15.89 11.00
CA VAL A 162 12.97 -16.32 10.21
C VAL A 162 13.73 -15.12 9.64
N VAL A 163 13.02 -14.13 9.09
CA VAL A 163 13.64 -12.91 8.53
C VAL A 163 14.37 -12.12 9.62
N GLY A 164 13.70 -11.84 10.74
CA GLY A 164 14.34 -11.11 11.85
C GLY A 164 15.54 -11.86 12.44
N MET A 165 15.52 -13.20 12.48
CA MET A 165 16.68 -13.98 12.90
C MET A 165 17.81 -13.95 11.88
N SER A 166 17.50 -13.98 10.58
CA SER A 166 18.49 -13.85 9.51
C SER A 166 19.23 -12.51 9.57
N ASP A 167 18.51 -11.42 9.85
CA ASP A 167 19.10 -10.08 9.92
C ASP A 167 20.06 -9.91 11.11
N VAL A 168 19.79 -10.61 12.21
CA VAL A 168 20.70 -10.65 13.37
C VAL A 168 21.95 -11.49 13.06
N ILE A 169 21.80 -12.65 12.40
CA ILE A 169 22.90 -13.57 12.09
C ILE A 169 23.82 -13.01 10.99
N SER A 170 23.26 -12.41 9.94
CA SER A 170 24.05 -11.86 8.82
C SER A 170 24.96 -10.68 9.20
N ASN A 171 24.79 -10.10 10.40
CA ASN A 171 25.63 -9.05 10.94
C ASN A 171 26.82 -9.56 11.79
N ASP A 172 26.94 -10.87 12.04
CA ASP A 172 28.13 -11.44 12.70
C ASP A 172 29.32 -11.64 11.74
N ASP A 173 29.10 -11.49 10.42
CA ASP A 173 30.16 -11.42 9.43
C ASP A 173 30.73 -9.99 9.37
N ASN A 174 32.02 -9.84 9.67
CA ASN A 174 32.78 -8.59 9.93
C ASN A 174 32.87 -7.55 8.76
N GLY A 175 31.84 -7.38 7.95
CA GLY A 175 31.82 -6.46 6.80
C GLY A 175 30.48 -5.77 6.52
N SER A 176 29.51 -5.80 7.43
CA SER A 176 28.21 -5.15 7.21
C SER A 176 28.26 -3.63 7.42
N GLN A 177 27.58 -2.88 6.56
CA GLN A 177 27.47 -1.41 6.66
C GLN A 177 26.60 -0.93 7.83
N TYR A 178 25.78 -1.80 8.41
CA TYR A 178 24.82 -1.46 9.47
C TYR A 178 25.20 -2.14 10.78
N THR A 179 25.13 -1.39 11.89
CA THR A 179 25.33 -1.99 13.22
C THR A 179 24.11 -2.83 13.60
N ARG A 180 24.32 -3.90 14.39
CA ARG A 180 23.24 -4.78 14.87
C ARG A 180 22.08 -3.99 15.51
N ASN A 181 22.41 -2.98 16.32
CA ASN A 181 21.39 -2.15 16.98
C ASN A 181 20.59 -1.32 15.99
N ASN A 182 21.21 -0.83 14.91
CA ASN A 182 20.50 -0.08 13.88
C ASN A 182 19.50 -0.97 13.14
N VAL A 183 19.91 -2.18 12.74
CA VAL A 183 19.04 -3.12 12.03
C VAL A 183 17.85 -3.54 12.89
N ILE A 184 18.09 -3.96 14.14
CA ILE A 184 17.01 -4.34 15.07
C ILE A 184 16.07 -3.15 15.31
N THR A 185 16.60 -1.94 15.49
CA THR A 185 15.76 -0.74 15.67
C THR A 185 14.94 -0.45 14.42
N GLY A 186 15.53 -0.56 13.24
CA GLY A 186 14.84 -0.40 11.95
C GLY A 186 13.70 -1.40 11.79
N ASP A 187 13.95 -2.69 12.08
CA ASP A 187 12.94 -3.75 11.98
C ASP A 187 11.77 -3.52 12.94
N LEU A 188 12.05 -3.12 14.19
CA LEU A 188 11.04 -2.80 15.19
C LEU A 188 10.21 -1.57 14.77
N LEU A 189 10.85 -0.53 14.22
CA LEU A 189 10.16 0.64 13.69
C LEU A 189 9.22 0.27 12.53
N ILE A 190 9.64 -0.63 11.64
CA ILE A 190 8.79 -1.09 10.53
C ILE A 190 7.58 -1.86 11.05
N ILE A 191 7.76 -2.73 12.05
CA ILE A 191 6.65 -3.45 12.69
C ILE A 191 5.69 -2.46 13.36
N LEU A 192 6.20 -1.45 14.07
CA LEU A 192 5.37 -0.40 14.67
C LEU A 192 4.58 0.36 13.59
N ALA A 193 5.21 0.70 12.47
CA ALA A 193 4.52 1.33 11.35
C ALA A 193 3.43 0.43 10.77
N GLN A 194 3.64 -0.89 10.67
CA GLN A 194 2.61 -1.81 10.20
C GLN A 194 1.40 -1.87 11.13
N ILE A 195 1.58 -1.69 12.45
CA ILE A 195 0.44 -1.57 13.38
C ILE A 195 -0.37 -0.32 13.07
N ILE A 196 0.29 0.82 12.83
CA ILE A 196 -0.39 2.08 12.49
C ILE A 196 -1.12 1.97 11.14
N THR A 197 -0.48 1.39 10.12
CA THR A 197 -1.13 1.09 8.83
C THR A 197 -2.32 0.15 9.00
N ALA A 198 -2.24 -0.85 9.88
CA ALA A 198 -3.36 -1.74 10.15
C ALA A 198 -4.54 -1.00 10.80
N VAL A 199 -4.26 -0.09 11.75
CA VAL A 199 -5.28 0.78 12.35
C VAL A 199 -5.94 1.65 11.28
N GLN A 200 -5.16 2.27 10.38
CA GLN A 200 -5.69 3.04 9.25
C GLN A 200 -6.64 2.18 8.41
N MET A 201 -6.20 1.00 7.95
CA MET A 201 -7.00 0.14 7.08
C MET A 201 -8.31 -0.31 7.73
N VAL A 202 -8.28 -0.67 9.01
CA VAL A 202 -9.48 -1.10 9.75
C VAL A 202 -10.41 0.07 10.03
N TYR A 203 -9.85 1.25 10.31
CA TYR A 203 -10.63 2.48 10.46
C TYR A 203 -11.34 2.86 9.16
N GLU A 204 -10.65 2.78 8.03
CA GLU A 204 -11.23 3.00 6.70
C GLU A 204 -12.35 2.00 6.42
N GLU A 205 -12.14 0.69 6.65
CA GLU A 205 -13.19 -0.32 6.45
C GLU A 205 -14.40 -0.02 7.36
N TYR A 206 -14.19 0.35 8.63
CA TYR A 206 -15.27 0.65 9.56
C TYR A 206 -16.07 1.91 9.18
N TYR A 207 -15.40 3.04 8.89
CA TYR A 207 -16.08 4.32 8.65
C TYR A 207 -16.40 4.56 7.18
N VAL A 208 -15.48 4.28 6.25
CA VAL A 208 -15.69 4.56 4.81
C VAL A 208 -16.69 3.57 4.22
N ALA A 209 -16.56 2.28 4.53
CA ALA A 209 -17.55 1.29 4.09
C ALA A 209 -18.84 1.40 4.91
N GLY A 210 -18.75 1.58 6.24
CA GLY A 210 -19.92 1.69 7.11
C GLY A 210 -20.80 2.91 6.86
N LEU A 211 -20.22 4.06 6.48
CA LEU A 211 -20.97 5.26 6.08
C LEU A 211 -21.25 5.33 4.58
N ASP A 212 -20.83 4.32 3.79
CA ASP A 212 -20.95 4.28 2.33
C ASP A 212 -20.35 5.53 1.64
N ILE A 213 -19.23 6.05 2.13
CA ILE A 213 -18.59 7.25 1.56
C ILE A 213 -18.07 6.93 0.15
N PRO A 214 -18.23 7.81 -0.85
CA PRO A 214 -17.62 7.62 -2.17
C PRO A 214 -16.10 7.54 -2.08
N ALA A 215 -15.48 6.49 -2.64
CA ALA A 215 -14.05 6.24 -2.53
C ALA A 215 -13.19 7.43 -3.02
N LEU A 216 -13.60 8.07 -4.13
CA LEU A 216 -12.90 9.22 -4.69
C LEU A 216 -12.95 10.46 -3.76
N GLN A 217 -14.04 10.61 -3.00
CA GLN A 217 -14.17 11.66 -2.01
C GLN A 217 -13.36 11.35 -0.74
N ALA A 218 -13.31 10.07 -0.32
CA ALA A 218 -12.51 9.63 0.82
C ALA A 218 -11.02 9.93 0.61
N VAL A 219 -10.45 9.42 -0.49
CA VAL A 219 -9.06 9.66 -0.89
C VAL A 219 -8.77 11.15 -1.04
N GLY A 220 -9.72 11.91 -1.61
CA GLY A 220 -9.57 13.34 -1.80
C GLY A 220 -9.42 14.15 -0.51
N TRP A 221 -10.14 13.77 0.54
CA TRP A 221 -10.04 14.41 1.86
C TRP A 221 -8.81 13.95 2.63
N GLU A 222 -8.42 12.68 2.52
CA GLU A 222 -7.17 12.17 3.08
C GLU A 222 -5.97 12.91 2.50
N GLY A 223 -5.91 13.03 1.17
CA GLY A 223 -4.90 13.80 0.47
C GLY A 223 -4.87 15.27 0.88
N PHE A 224 -6.04 15.90 1.07
CA PHE A 224 -6.09 17.29 1.55
C PHE A 224 -5.48 17.46 2.95
N PHE A 225 -5.84 16.59 3.91
CA PHE A 225 -5.30 16.66 5.26
C PHE A 225 -3.82 16.30 5.30
N GLY A 226 -3.41 15.24 4.60
CA GLY A 226 -2.01 14.82 4.48
C GLY A 226 -1.16 15.91 3.84
N PHE A 227 -1.57 16.47 2.70
CA PHE A 227 -0.87 17.56 2.03
C PHE A 227 -0.75 18.81 2.90
N THR A 228 -1.82 19.18 3.61
CA THR A 228 -1.81 20.35 4.49
C THR A 228 -0.86 20.14 5.67
N VAL A 229 -0.98 19.03 6.39
CA VAL A 229 -0.14 18.77 7.58
C VAL A 229 1.31 18.55 7.19
N LEU A 230 1.59 17.65 6.23
CA LEU A 230 2.95 17.40 5.80
C LEU A 230 3.57 18.65 5.16
N GLY A 231 2.82 19.39 4.34
CA GLY A 231 3.27 20.66 3.75
C GLY A 231 3.64 21.69 4.81
N THR A 232 2.88 21.79 5.91
CA THR A 232 3.27 22.65 7.05
C THR A 232 4.48 22.13 7.81
N LEU A 233 4.68 20.80 7.89
CA LEU A 233 5.84 20.17 8.54
C LEU A 233 7.13 20.30 7.72
N LEU A 234 7.06 20.48 6.40
CA LEU A 234 8.25 20.76 5.58
C LEU A 234 8.98 22.04 6.03
N LEU A 235 8.25 23.03 6.57
CA LEU A 235 8.84 24.28 7.06
C LEU A 235 9.79 24.07 8.26
N PRO A 236 9.36 23.46 9.39
CA PRO A 236 10.28 23.14 10.48
C PRO A 236 11.33 22.11 10.09
N MET A 237 11.04 21.15 9.19
CA MET A 237 12.02 20.16 8.73
C MET A 237 13.22 20.81 8.02
N TYR A 238 13.02 21.92 7.33
CA TYR A 238 14.11 22.72 6.74
C TYR A 238 15.08 23.28 7.78
N PHE A 239 14.63 23.56 9.01
CA PHE A 239 15.50 24.11 10.06
C PHE A 239 16.21 23.03 10.89
N ILE A 240 15.82 21.76 10.76
CA ILE A 240 16.43 20.64 11.49
C ILE A 240 17.65 20.18 10.71
N LYS A 241 18.84 20.37 11.27
CA LYS A 241 20.09 19.85 10.70
C LYS A 241 20.26 18.38 11.04
N VAL A 242 20.61 17.57 10.05
CA VAL A 242 20.90 16.15 10.21
C VAL A 242 22.32 15.84 9.74
N MET A 243 22.96 14.87 10.37
CA MET A 243 24.27 14.36 9.91
C MET A 243 24.07 13.19 8.93
N PRO A 244 25.04 12.94 8.04
CA PRO A 244 25.09 11.70 7.26
C PRO A 244 24.94 10.49 8.19
N PRO A 245 24.11 9.48 7.86
CA PRO A 245 23.58 9.12 6.54
C PRO A 245 22.13 9.57 6.27
N PHE A 246 21.53 10.46 7.05
CA PHE A 246 20.08 10.74 6.95
C PHE A 246 19.67 11.59 5.74
N ASN A 247 20.54 12.50 5.27
CA ASN A 247 20.37 13.25 4.02
C ASN A 247 21.73 13.88 3.62
N ASP A 248 22.04 13.96 2.32
CA ASP A 248 23.21 14.67 1.76
C ASP A 248 22.76 15.87 0.89
N ASN A 249 21.71 16.58 1.30
CA ASN A 249 21.25 17.78 0.59
C ASN A 249 22.18 18.99 0.78
N ALA A 250 22.01 19.99 -0.08
CA ALA A 250 22.87 21.18 -0.15
C ALA A 250 23.07 21.90 1.19
N HIS A 251 22.09 21.86 2.09
CA HIS A 251 22.12 22.56 3.38
C HIS A 251 22.31 21.63 4.61
N GLY A 252 22.42 20.30 4.43
CA GLY A 252 22.53 19.33 5.51
C GLY A 252 21.33 19.30 6.45
N VAL A 253 20.13 19.54 5.91
CA VAL A 253 18.86 19.62 6.65
C VAL A 253 18.05 18.34 6.48
N LEU A 254 17.05 18.11 7.32
CA LEU A 254 16.24 16.89 7.23
C LEU A 254 15.52 16.81 5.88
N GLU A 255 14.94 17.93 5.44
CA GLU A 255 14.32 18.06 4.13
C GLU A 255 14.50 19.47 3.58
N ASP A 256 14.99 19.58 2.35
CA ASP A 256 15.25 20.85 1.69
C ASP A 256 14.28 21.05 0.50
N LEU A 257 13.16 21.72 0.79
CA LEU A 257 12.15 22.01 -0.23
C LEU A 257 12.69 22.91 -1.36
N PRO A 258 13.42 24.02 -1.09
CA PRO A 258 14.06 24.81 -2.14
C PRO A 258 15.00 24.00 -3.04
N ASP A 259 15.84 23.15 -2.46
CA ASP A 259 16.77 22.31 -3.23
C ASP A 259 16.02 21.28 -4.08
N ALA A 260 15.02 20.61 -3.51
CA ALA A 260 14.17 19.67 -4.24
C ALA A 260 13.49 20.35 -5.45
N LEU A 261 12.93 21.55 -5.27
CA LEU A 261 12.30 22.29 -6.36
C LEU A 261 13.29 22.72 -7.44
N ALA A 262 14.53 23.09 -7.07
CA ALA A 262 15.59 23.39 -8.02
C ALA A 262 15.98 22.15 -8.84
N GLN A 263 16.20 21.02 -8.17
CA GLN A 263 16.53 19.74 -8.81
C GLN A 263 15.44 19.30 -9.79
N ILE A 264 14.16 19.44 -9.41
CA ILE A 264 13.01 19.11 -10.27
C ILE A 264 12.98 20.02 -11.50
N LYS A 265 13.20 21.32 -11.34
CA LYS A 265 13.19 22.27 -12.46
C LYS A 265 14.32 22.02 -13.45
N ASN A 266 15.48 21.60 -12.97
CA ASN A 266 16.68 21.43 -13.76
C ASN A 266 16.69 20.13 -14.58
N ASN A 267 15.90 19.11 -14.21
CA ASN A 267 15.90 17.82 -14.89
C ASN A 267 14.49 17.38 -15.32
N TYR A 268 14.27 17.31 -16.64
CA TYR A 268 12.99 16.89 -17.23
C TYR A 268 12.61 15.44 -16.86
N GLN A 269 13.59 14.57 -16.61
CA GLN A 269 13.32 13.19 -16.19
C GLN A 269 12.72 13.15 -14.78
N LEU A 270 13.17 14.00 -13.86
CA LEU A 270 12.57 14.14 -12.53
C LEU A 270 11.13 14.62 -12.60
N ILE A 271 10.84 15.60 -13.46
CA ILE A 271 9.46 16.07 -13.67
C ILE A 271 8.57 14.92 -14.15
N MET A 272 9.03 14.12 -15.10
CA MET A 272 8.28 12.97 -15.59
C MET A 272 8.08 11.91 -14.49
N ALA A 273 9.12 11.61 -13.69
CA ALA A 273 9.03 10.66 -12.59
C ALA A 273 8.01 11.10 -11.53
N ILE A 274 8.09 12.36 -11.07
CA ILE A 274 7.18 12.92 -10.07
C ILE A 274 5.76 13.03 -10.61
N THR A 275 5.58 13.45 -11.87
CA THR A 275 4.25 13.46 -12.50
C THR A 275 3.67 12.05 -12.58
N GLY A 276 4.51 11.05 -12.92
CA GLY A 276 4.15 9.64 -12.89
C GLY A 276 3.67 9.19 -11.51
N THR A 277 4.37 9.58 -10.45
CA THR A 277 3.98 9.33 -9.05
C THR A 277 2.63 10.00 -8.73
N ILE A 278 2.45 11.29 -9.03
CA ILE A 278 1.20 12.04 -8.76
C ILE A 278 -0.01 11.42 -9.47
N VAL A 279 0.14 10.99 -10.72
CA VAL A 279 -0.98 10.40 -11.47
C VAL A 279 -1.26 8.98 -10.98
N SER A 280 -0.22 8.17 -10.80
CA SER A 280 -0.37 6.77 -10.41
C SER A 280 -0.93 6.59 -8.99
N ILE A 281 -0.54 7.46 -8.05
CA ILE A 281 -1.04 7.41 -6.67
C ILE A 281 -2.54 7.72 -6.58
N ALA A 282 -3.03 8.64 -7.41
CA ALA A 282 -4.45 8.98 -7.47
C ALA A 282 -5.30 7.75 -7.83
N PHE A 283 -4.90 7.01 -8.87
CA PHE A 283 -5.57 5.78 -9.27
C PHE A 283 -5.35 4.64 -8.27
N PHE A 284 -4.15 4.52 -7.70
CA PHE A 284 -3.82 3.49 -6.73
C PHE A 284 -4.70 3.59 -5.48
N ASN A 285 -4.79 4.77 -4.86
CA ASN A 285 -5.58 4.97 -3.65
C ASN A 285 -7.08 4.93 -3.92
N PHE A 286 -7.54 5.47 -5.06
CA PHE A 286 -8.92 5.29 -5.49
C PHE A 286 -9.29 3.81 -5.59
N ALA A 287 -8.47 3.01 -6.28
CA ALA A 287 -8.70 1.57 -6.42
C ALA A 287 -8.57 0.84 -5.08
N GLY A 288 -7.62 1.24 -4.22
CA GLY A 288 -7.40 0.66 -2.90
C GLY A 288 -8.61 0.82 -1.99
N ILE A 289 -9.11 2.06 -1.80
CA ILE A 289 -10.33 2.31 -1.01
C ILE A 289 -11.54 1.61 -1.63
N SER A 290 -11.66 1.61 -2.97
CA SER A 290 -12.75 0.90 -3.65
C SER A 290 -12.71 -0.62 -3.41
N VAL A 291 -11.52 -1.25 -3.38
CA VAL A 291 -11.38 -2.68 -3.04
C VAL A 291 -11.76 -2.93 -1.58
N THR A 292 -11.34 -2.06 -0.65
CA THR A 292 -11.74 -2.17 0.76
C THR A 292 -13.26 -2.14 0.91
N LYS A 293 -13.92 -1.23 0.17
CA LYS A 293 -15.37 -1.03 0.22
C LYS A 293 -16.15 -2.16 -0.46
N GLU A 294 -15.70 -2.63 -1.62
CA GLU A 294 -16.43 -3.62 -2.45
C GLU A 294 -16.10 -5.08 -2.12
N ILE A 295 -14.96 -5.35 -1.47
CA ILE A 295 -14.50 -6.70 -1.16
C ILE A 295 -14.13 -6.82 0.33
N SER A 296 -12.99 -6.26 0.74
CA SER A 296 -12.52 -6.22 2.13
C SER A 296 -11.15 -5.54 2.24
N ALA A 297 -10.78 -5.08 3.45
CA ALA A 297 -9.41 -4.63 3.73
C ALA A 297 -8.39 -5.76 3.53
N THR A 298 -8.74 -7.00 3.90
CA THR A 298 -7.85 -8.16 3.73
C THR A 298 -7.52 -8.46 2.27
N THR A 299 -8.44 -8.20 1.34
CA THR A 299 -8.20 -8.35 -0.10
C THR A 299 -7.24 -7.29 -0.61
N ARG A 300 -7.42 -6.03 -0.18
CA ARG A 300 -6.51 -4.93 -0.50
C ARG A 300 -5.06 -5.29 -0.15
N MET A 301 -4.83 -5.87 1.02
CA MET A 301 -3.48 -6.26 1.48
C MET A 301 -2.84 -7.35 0.64
N VAL A 302 -3.64 -8.31 0.16
CA VAL A 302 -3.11 -9.34 -0.75
C VAL A 302 -2.78 -8.73 -2.11
N LEU A 303 -3.59 -7.80 -2.62
CA LEU A 303 -3.25 -7.05 -3.83
C LEU A 303 -2.00 -6.20 -3.65
N ASP A 304 -1.81 -5.58 -2.48
CA ASP A 304 -0.58 -4.85 -2.15
C ASP A 304 0.67 -5.73 -2.18
N SER A 305 0.51 -7.00 -1.81
CA SER A 305 1.60 -7.98 -1.85
C SER A 305 1.85 -8.54 -3.25
N VAL A 306 0.81 -8.66 -4.08
CA VAL A 306 0.98 -8.94 -5.50
C VAL A 306 1.72 -7.78 -6.19
N ARG A 307 1.38 -6.53 -5.86
CA ARG A 307 2.09 -5.34 -6.34
C ARG A 307 3.58 -5.37 -5.97
N THR A 308 3.94 -5.69 -4.72
CA THR A 308 5.36 -5.74 -4.32
C THR A 308 6.12 -6.82 -5.08
N LEU A 309 5.49 -7.95 -5.42
CA LEU A 309 6.07 -8.95 -6.31
C LEU A 309 6.34 -8.40 -7.71
N VAL A 310 5.36 -7.68 -8.28
CA VAL A 310 5.49 -7.07 -9.62
C VAL A 310 6.64 -6.07 -9.63
N VAL A 311 6.72 -5.19 -8.63
CA VAL A 311 7.82 -4.22 -8.48
C VAL A 311 9.18 -4.90 -8.36
N TRP A 312 9.26 -6.00 -7.60
CA TRP A 312 10.48 -6.77 -7.44
C TRP A 312 10.93 -7.41 -8.76
N MET A 313 10.02 -8.06 -9.49
CA MET A 313 10.32 -8.63 -10.81
C MET A 313 10.80 -7.58 -11.80
N VAL A 314 10.14 -6.41 -11.86
CA VAL A 314 10.56 -5.32 -12.75
C VAL A 314 11.91 -4.72 -12.31
N SER A 315 12.15 -4.58 -11.00
CA SER A 315 13.44 -4.11 -10.46
C SER A 315 14.59 -5.03 -10.84
N LEU A 316 14.37 -6.34 -10.88
CA LEU A 316 15.36 -7.31 -11.35
C LEU A 316 15.61 -7.19 -12.86
N LEU A 317 14.55 -7.03 -13.66
CA LEU A 317 14.65 -6.85 -15.11
C LEU A 317 15.42 -5.58 -15.49
N LEU A 318 15.26 -4.51 -14.71
CA LEU A 318 15.97 -3.24 -14.88
C LEU A 318 17.38 -3.24 -14.24
N VAL A 319 17.83 -4.37 -13.68
CA VAL A 319 19.15 -4.52 -13.01
C VAL A 319 19.34 -3.53 -11.86
N TRP A 320 18.24 -3.09 -11.23
CA TRP A 320 18.26 -2.18 -10.08
C TRP A 320 18.53 -2.90 -8.75
N GLN A 321 18.52 -4.23 -8.74
CA GLN A 321 18.80 -5.06 -7.57
C GLN A 321 19.57 -6.33 -7.96
N LYS A 322 20.48 -6.77 -7.09
CA LYS A 322 21.15 -8.08 -7.22
C LYS A 322 20.21 -9.19 -6.79
N PHE A 323 20.21 -10.30 -7.52
CA PHE A 323 19.32 -11.42 -7.24
C PHE A 323 19.81 -12.23 -6.03
N HIS A 324 19.02 -12.27 -4.96
CA HIS A 324 19.29 -13.07 -3.77
C HIS A 324 18.23 -14.17 -3.60
N TYR A 325 18.66 -15.44 -3.66
CA TYR A 325 17.77 -16.60 -3.57
C TYR A 325 16.97 -16.68 -2.26
N LEU A 326 17.54 -16.23 -1.14
CA LEU A 326 16.89 -16.26 0.17
C LEU A 326 15.66 -15.34 0.23
N GLN A 327 15.72 -14.19 -0.46
CA GLN A 327 14.61 -13.24 -0.55
C GLN A 327 13.44 -13.83 -1.34
N LEU A 328 13.71 -14.56 -2.42
CA LEU A 328 12.68 -15.26 -3.21
C LEU A 328 11.94 -16.31 -2.36
N ILE A 329 12.67 -17.08 -1.54
CA ILE A 329 12.05 -18.08 -0.66
C ILE A 329 11.19 -17.42 0.42
N GLY A 330 11.69 -16.36 1.06
CA GLY A 330 10.94 -15.58 2.05
C GLY A 330 9.67 -14.96 1.45
N PHE A 331 9.78 -14.38 0.26
CA PHE A 331 8.67 -13.77 -0.45
C PHE A 331 7.62 -14.82 -0.91
N ALA A 332 8.07 -15.96 -1.44
CA ALA A 332 7.19 -17.07 -1.81
C ALA A 332 6.45 -17.64 -0.60
N GLY A 333 7.11 -17.74 0.55
CA GLY A 333 6.49 -18.13 1.81
C GLY A 333 5.42 -17.13 2.26
N LEU A 334 5.73 -15.84 2.28
CA LEU A 334 4.76 -14.78 2.61
C LEU A 334 3.54 -14.83 1.68
N LEU A 335 3.76 -14.91 0.37
CA LEU A 335 2.70 -14.99 -0.63
C LEU A 335 1.87 -16.26 -0.51
N PHE A 336 2.49 -17.39 -0.16
CA PHE A 336 1.78 -18.62 0.14
C PHE A 336 0.90 -18.48 1.39
N GLY A 337 1.42 -17.91 2.48
CA GLY A 337 0.65 -17.64 3.70
C GLY A 337 -0.55 -16.73 3.44
N MET A 338 -0.36 -15.69 2.61
CA MET A 338 -1.42 -14.78 2.19
C MET A 338 -2.48 -15.44 1.31
N CYS A 339 -2.06 -16.24 0.33
CA CYS A 339 -2.98 -16.99 -0.51
C CYS A 339 -3.78 -18.04 0.28
N LEU A 340 -3.18 -18.58 1.34
CA LEU A 340 -3.82 -19.51 2.26
C LEU A 340 -4.87 -18.79 3.14
N TYR A 341 -4.54 -17.59 3.62
CA TYR A 341 -5.43 -16.70 4.37
C TYR A 341 -6.67 -16.32 3.53
N ASN A 342 -6.47 -15.83 2.30
CA ASN A 342 -7.56 -15.34 1.43
C ASN A 342 -8.29 -16.42 0.61
N ASP A 343 -8.10 -17.70 0.92
CA ASP A 343 -8.76 -18.81 0.25
C ASP A 343 -8.59 -18.85 -1.29
N ILE A 344 -7.47 -18.34 -1.80
CA ILE A 344 -7.23 -18.29 -3.26
C ILE A 344 -6.78 -19.67 -3.76
N LEU A 345 -5.90 -20.36 -3.02
CA LEU A 345 -5.27 -21.60 -3.49
C LEU A 345 -6.04 -22.87 -3.10
N ILE A 346 -6.55 -22.98 -1.87
CA ILE A 346 -7.01 -24.27 -1.34
C ILE A 346 -8.40 -24.64 -1.86
N LEU A 347 -9.42 -23.77 -1.77
CA LEU A 347 -10.77 -24.13 -2.23
C LEU A 347 -10.88 -24.19 -3.76
N GLN A 348 -10.14 -23.34 -4.51
CA GLN A 348 -10.16 -23.38 -5.97
C GLN A 348 -9.47 -24.62 -6.51
N THR A 349 -8.31 -25.00 -5.96
CA THR A 349 -7.59 -26.21 -6.37
C THR A 349 -8.34 -27.46 -5.90
N TYR A 350 -8.86 -27.47 -4.66
CA TYR A 350 -9.70 -28.57 -4.17
C TYR A 350 -11.01 -28.69 -4.95
N ARG A 351 -11.71 -27.61 -5.29
CA ARG A 351 -12.91 -27.65 -6.15
C ARG A 351 -12.57 -28.05 -7.58
N ARG A 352 -11.48 -27.57 -8.17
CA ARG A 352 -11.05 -27.99 -9.53
C ARG A 352 -10.66 -29.46 -9.54
N ILE A 353 -9.95 -29.95 -8.54
CA ILE A 353 -9.59 -31.37 -8.38
C ILE A 353 -10.84 -32.20 -8.11
N LYS A 354 -11.76 -31.75 -7.25
CA LYS A 354 -13.02 -32.44 -6.95
C LYS A 354 -13.95 -32.48 -8.15
N VAL A 355 -14.07 -31.40 -8.91
CA VAL A 355 -14.84 -31.33 -10.17
C VAL A 355 -14.17 -32.20 -11.24
N ALA A 356 -12.86 -32.17 -11.38
CA ALA A 356 -12.13 -33.06 -12.28
C ALA A 356 -12.29 -34.54 -11.91
N LEU A 357 -12.28 -34.88 -10.60
CA LEU A 357 -12.55 -36.22 -10.10
C LEU A 357 -14.00 -36.64 -10.32
N LEU A 358 -14.98 -35.77 -10.08
CA LEU A 358 -16.40 -36.06 -10.30
C LEU A 358 -16.72 -36.25 -11.78
N LEU A 359 -16.12 -35.45 -12.67
CA LEU A 359 -16.19 -35.63 -14.12
C LEU A 359 -15.53 -36.95 -14.56
N ARG A 360 -14.41 -37.34 -13.93
CA ARG A 360 -13.71 -38.61 -14.23
C ARG A 360 -14.46 -39.85 -13.73
N ILE A 361 -15.34 -39.69 -12.73
CA ILE A 361 -16.19 -40.75 -12.16
C ILE A 361 -17.55 -40.85 -12.91
N GLY A 362 -17.78 -40.03 -13.95
CA GLY A 362 -18.98 -40.12 -14.79
C GLY A 362 -20.27 -39.66 -14.10
N ARG A 363 -20.16 -38.98 -12.94
CA ARG A 363 -21.31 -38.46 -12.20
C ARG A 363 -21.55 -37.02 -12.65
N GLN A 364 -22.60 -36.80 -13.44
CA GLN A 364 -23.08 -35.44 -13.73
C GLN A 364 -23.32 -34.72 -12.39
N PRO A 365 -22.83 -33.48 -12.21
CA PRO A 365 -23.12 -32.70 -11.02
C PRO A 365 -24.57 -32.22 -11.06
N GLU A 366 -25.52 -33.13 -10.89
CA GLU A 366 -26.92 -32.79 -10.71
C GLU A 366 -27.07 -31.99 -9.42
N GLY A 367 -27.49 -30.73 -9.56
CA GLY A 367 -27.76 -29.83 -8.44
C GLY A 367 -26.74 -28.72 -8.21
N MET A 368 -25.65 -28.64 -8.98
CA MET A 368 -24.81 -27.44 -8.96
C MET A 368 -25.39 -26.35 -9.86
N ARG A 369 -26.63 -25.89 -9.55
CA ARG A 369 -26.96 -24.50 -9.85
C ARG A 369 -25.82 -23.69 -9.25
N GLU A 370 -25.32 -22.72 -10.00
CA GLU A 370 -24.49 -21.64 -9.49
C GLU A 370 -25.24 -20.92 -8.35
N VAL A 371 -25.36 -21.56 -7.19
CA VAL A 371 -25.53 -20.84 -5.95
C VAL A 371 -24.12 -20.37 -5.64
N ILE A 372 -23.73 -19.33 -6.37
CA ILE A 372 -22.71 -18.40 -5.91
C ILE A 372 -23.32 -17.84 -4.63
N ILE A 373 -23.08 -18.53 -3.51
CA ILE A 373 -23.28 -17.94 -2.19
C ILE A 373 -22.26 -16.80 -2.17
N ASN A 374 -22.74 -15.60 -2.48
CA ASN A 374 -22.07 -14.35 -2.22
C ASN A 374 -22.02 -14.21 -0.71
N ARG A 375 -21.09 -14.92 -0.09
CA ARG A 375 -20.75 -14.70 1.29
C ARG A 375 -19.81 -13.50 1.29
N GLN A 376 -20.35 -12.32 1.58
CA GLN A 376 -19.52 -11.27 2.16
C GLN A 376 -18.85 -11.89 3.40
N ALA A 377 -17.61 -11.50 3.67
CA ALA A 377 -16.83 -12.07 4.76
C ALA A 377 -17.36 -11.72 6.18
N ASP A 378 -18.65 -11.36 6.28
CA ASP A 378 -19.37 -10.90 7.46
C ASP A 378 -20.62 -11.77 7.79
N GLU A 379 -20.88 -12.87 7.07
CA GLU A 379 -21.96 -13.79 7.47
C GLU A 379 -21.46 -14.85 8.46
N PRO A 380 -21.96 -14.88 9.72
CA PRO A 380 -21.62 -15.93 10.67
C PRO A 380 -22.07 -17.30 10.16
N ASP A 381 -21.30 -18.34 10.47
CA ASP A 381 -21.67 -19.74 10.24
C ASP A 381 -22.98 -20.05 10.98
N ARG A 382 -24.03 -20.36 10.22
CA ARG A 382 -25.19 -21.08 10.74
C ARG A 382 -24.90 -22.57 10.78
#